data_AF-G0UU94-F1
#
_entry.id   AF-G0UU94-F1
#
_cell.length_a   1.000
_cell.length_b   1.000
_cell.length_c   1.000
_cell.angle_alpha   90.00
_cell.angle_beta   90.00
_cell.angle_gamma   90.00
#
_symmetry.space_group_name_H-M   'P 1'
#
loop_
_entity.id
_entity.type
_entity.pdbx_description
1 polymer ?
#
loop_
_entity_poly.entity_id
_entity_poly.type
_entity_poly.pdbx_seq_one_letter_code
_entity_poly.pdbx_strand_id
1 'polypeptide(L)'
;MSVCEAVCNAVAKKEAEKKEDVDEISDDMREAPSEVVDMVLFKGDLHNNRVNSALFSGIKFLLSPSLESNAAVVRALGVCGGKVVVSPHEKLGDVLRSSVTHVLYDQSEKKCALLIEAASVKKTVPGLVLAQFNWAEDCMMLKELIPPYGPYAPSAKLLDTLEKKHRKRSEL
;
A
#
# COMPACT_ATOMS: atom_id res chain seq x y z
N MET A 1 3.15 -15.57 -4.75
CA MET A 1 2.24 -14.50 -5.20
C MET A 1 2.11 -13.52 -4.05
N SER A 2 2.53 -12.27 -4.26
CA SER A 2 2.41 -11.22 -3.23
C SER A 2 0.98 -10.69 -3.13
N VAL A 3 0.62 -10.05 -2.01
CA VAL A 3 -0.70 -9.40 -1.85
C VAL A 3 -0.94 -8.37 -2.94
N CYS A 4 0.09 -7.60 -3.31
CA CYS A 4 0.00 -6.59 -4.35
C CYS A 4 -0.28 -7.19 -5.74
N GLU A 5 0.36 -8.30 -6.07
CA GLU A 5 0.08 -9.04 -7.31
C GLU A 5 -1.35 -9.56 -7.33
N ALA A 6 -1.83 -10.12 -6.22
CA ALA A 6 -3.20 -10.62 -6.11
C ALA A 6 -4.23 -9.50 -6.31
N VAL A 7 -4.01 -8.33 -5.70
CA VAL A 7 -4.85 -7.12 -5.88
C VAL A 7 -4.85 -6.68 -7.35
N CYS A 8 -3.67 -6.58 -7.96
CA CYS A 8 -3.55 -6.17 -9.37
C CYS A 8 -4.26 -7.16 -10.32
N ASN A 9 -4.11 -8.47 -10.07
CA ASN A 9 -4.75 -9.52 -10.87
C ASN A 9 -6.27 -9.52 -10.74
N ALA A 10 -6.80 -9.28 -9.53
CA ALA A 10 -8.24 -9.21 -9.30
C ALA A 10 -8.89 -8.06 -10.09
N VAL A 11 -8.19 -6.95 -10.28
CA VAL A 11 -8.66 -5.80 -11.06
C VAL A 11 -8.57 -6.07 -12.56
N ALA A 12 -7.47 -6.65 -13.02
CA ALA A 12 -7.32 -7.03 -14.42
C ALA A 12 -8.42 -8.00 -14.88
N LYS A 13 -8.78 -8.98 -14.03
CA LYS A 13 -9.90 -9.90 -14.30
C LYS A 13 -11.24 -9.16 -14.43
N LYS A 14 -11.53 -8.25 -13.50
CA LYS A 14 -12.75 -7.42 -13.55
C LYS A 14 -12.82 -6.53 -14.81
N GLU A 15 -11.69 -6.00 -15.26
CA GLU A 15 -11.63 -5.19 -16.49
C GLU A 15 -11.81 -6.04 -17.76
N ALA A 16 -11.42 -7.32 -17.75
CA ALA A 16 -11.69 -8.26 -18.82
C ALA A 16 -13.18 -8.67 -18.86
N GLU A 17 -13.76 -9.04 -17.72
CA GLU A 17 -15.19 -9.39 -17.59
C GLU A 17 -16.10 -8.22 -18.02
N LYS A 18 -15.75 -6.98 -17.65
CA LYS A 18 -16.51 -5.79 -18.05
C LYS A 18 -16.42 -5.47 -19.56
N LYS A 19 -15.41 -5.99 -20.26
CA LYS A 19 -15.30 -5.86 -21.72
C LYS A 19 -16.10 -6.95 -22.45
N GLU A 20 -16.26 -8.11 -21.83
CA GLU A 20 -17.07 -9.20 -22.36
C GLU A 20 -18.58 -8.90 -22.16
N ASP A 21 -18.98 -8.22 -21.09
CA ASP A 21 -20.39 -7.83 -20.84
C ASP A 21 -20.98 -6.78 -21.83
N VAL A 22 -20.21 -6.27 -22.79
CA VAL A 22 -20.69 -5.34 -23.83
C VAL A 22 -21.10 -6.07 -25.11
N ASP A 23 -20.70 -7.32 -25.29
CA ASP A 23 -21.14 -8.18 -26.39
C ASP A 23 -21.74 -9.47 -25.83
N GLU A 24 -23.01 -9.72 -26.13
CA GLU A 24 -23.81 -10.92 -25.82
C GLU A 24 -24.54 -10.96 -24.47
N ILE A 25 -25.79 -10.47 -24.52
CA ILE A 25 -26.90 -11.16 -23.84
C ILE A 25 -27.00 -12.55 -24.48
N SER A 26 -26.54 -13.59 -23.79
CA SER A 26 -27.08 -14.92 -24.00
C SER A 26 -27.14 -15.73 -22.72
N ASP A 27 -28.22 -16.49 -22.65
CA ASP A 27 -28.81 -17.21 -21.55
C ASP A 27 -28.19 -18.62 -21.44
N ASP A 28 -28.16 -19.13 -20.21
CA ASP A 28 -28.10 -20.54 -19.83
C ASP A 28 -26.97 -21.45 -20.37
N MET A 29 -25.90 -21.67 -19.59
CA MET A 29 -25.18 -22.95 -19.61
C MET A 29 -24.68 -23.39 -18.22
N ARG A 30 -25.27 -24.49 -17.76
CA ARG A 30 -24.81 -25.31 -16.62
C ARG A 30 -23.49 -26.00 -16.97
N GLU A 31 -22.40 -25.68 -16.27
CA GLU A 31 -21.15 -26.44 -16.37
C GLU A 31 -20.91 -27.36 -15.17
N ALA A 32 -20.45 -28.57 -15.50
CA ALA A 32 -20.29 -29.75 -14.67
C ALA A 32 -19.17 -29.62 -13.61
N PRO A 33 -19.26 -30.36 -12.48
CA PRO A 33 -18.26 -30.29 -11.42
C PRO A 33 -16.99 -31.06 -11.80
N SER A 34 -15.84 -30.37 -11.81
CA SER A 34 -14.53 -31.03 -11.86
C SER A 34 -14.00 -31.28 -10.44
N GLU A 35 -13.91 -32.54 -10.04
CA GLU A 35 -13.19 -32.98 -8.84
C GLU A 35 -11.68 -32.97 -9.08
N VAL A 36 -10.95 -32.10 -8.38
CA VAL A 36 -9.52 -32.27 -8.08
C VAL A 36 -9.26 -31.76 -6.66
N VAL A 37 -9.14 -32.72 -5.73
CA VAL A 37 -8.33 -32.76 -4.48
C VAL A 37 -8.08 -31.46 -3.68
N ASP A 38 -8.53 -31.48 -2.41
CA ASP A 38 -8.09 -30.68 -1.24
C ASP A 38 -7.92 -29.16 -1.38
N MET A 39 -9.03 -28.48 -1.62
CA MET A 39 -9.43 -27.29 -0.88
C MET A 39 -10.85 -26.97 -1.33
N VAL A 40 -11.85 -27.24 -0.47
CA VAL A 40 -13.19 -26.68 -0.68
C VAL A 40 -13.09 -25.18 -0.43
N LEU A 41 -12.62 -24.46 -1.45
CA LEU A 41 -12.78 -23.01 -1.55
C LEU A 41 -14.28 -22.76 -1.55
N PHE A 42 -14.80 -22.25 -0.44
CA PHE A 42 -16.18 -21.81 -0.35
C PHE A 42 -16.44 -20.81 -1.48
N LYS A 43 -17.19 -21.25 -2.51
CA LYS A 43 -17.60 -20.40 -3.65
C LYS A 43 -18.33 -19.12 -3.21
N GLY A 44 -18.82 -19.06 -1.98
CA GLY A 44 -19.40 -17.85 -1.36
C GLY A 44 -18.40 -16.69 -1.19
N ASP A 45 -17.11 -16.96 -0.96
CA ASP A 45 -16.11 -15.91 -0.72
C ASP A 45 -15.50 -15.36 -2.02
N LEU A 46 -15.59 -16.10 -3.11
CA LEU A 46 -15.12 -15.66 -4.44
C LEU A 46 -15.92 -14.47 -4.97
N HIS A 47 -17.23 -14.43 -4.71
CA HIS A 47 -18.08 -13.34 -5.17
C HIS A 47 -17.80 -12.02 -4.44
N ASN A 48 -17.22 -12.10 -3.24
CA ASN A 48 -16.80 -10.97 -2.44
C ASN A 48 -15.31 -10.63 -2.61
N ASN A 49 -14.61 -11.26 -3.57
CA ASN A 49 -13.19 -11.02 -3.84
C ASN A 49 -12.94 -9.72 -4.63
N ARG A 50 -13.79 -8.71 -4.42
CA ARG A 50 -13.66 -7.39 -5.04
C ARG A 50 -12.59 -6.59 -4.31
N VAL A 51 -11.75 -5.91 -5.07
CA VAL A 51 -10.82 -4.90 -4.54
C VAL A 51 -11.63 -3.68 -4.09
N ASN A 52 -11.39 -3.21 -2.87
CA ASN A 52 -11.97 -1.96 -2.38
C ASN A 52 -11.18 -0.77 -2.96
N SER A 53 -11.69 -0.18 -4.04
CA SER A 53 -11.03 0.93 -4.73
C SER A 53 -11.04 2.26 -3.96
N ALA A 54 -11.70 2.30 -2.80
CA ALA A 54 -11.73 3.47 -1.92
C ALA A 54 -10.99 3.22 -0.59
N LEU A 55 -10.32 2.07 -0.44
CA LEU A 55 -9.64 1.64 0.79
C LEU A 55 -8.66 2.71 1.33
N PHE A 56 -7.87 3.29 0.44
CA PHE A 56 -6.89 4.33 0.76
C PHE A 56 -7.30 5.70 0.23
N SER A 57 -8.60 5.94 0.04
CA SER A 57 -9.11 7.22 -0.45
C SER A 57 -8.65 8.38 0.44
N GLY A 58 -8.10 9.42 -0.19
CA GLY A 58 -7.53 10.58 0.52
C GLY A 58 -6.13 10.39 1.08
N ILE A 59 -5.55 9.18 1.00
CA ILE A 59 -4.19 8.91 1.45
C ILE A 59 -3.17 9.21 0.35
N LYS A 60 -2.14 9.98 0.71
CA LYS A 60 -1.01 10.31 -0.16
C LYS A 60 0.24 9.65 0.41
N PHE A 61 0.72 8.64 -0.31
CA PHE A 61 1.85 7.81 0.06
C PHE A 61 3.15 8.38 -0.48
N LEU A 62 4.17 8.39 0.36
CA LEU A 62 5.56 8.48 -0.05
C LEU A 62 6.26 7.17 0.33
N LEU A 63 6.97 6.57 -0.61
CA LEU A 63 7.46 5.20 -0.50
C LEU A 63 8.98 5.19 -0.34
N SER A 64 9.50 4.24 0.42
CA SER A 64 10.94 3.97 0.43
C SER A 64 11.41 3.43 -0.93
N PRO A 65 12.69 3.57 -1.30
CA PRO A 65 13.17 3.28 -2.66
C PRO A 65 12.84 1.87 -3.15
N SER A 66 12.93 0.85 -2.28
CA SER A 66 12.58 -0.53 -2.66
C SER A 66 11.09 -0.71 -2.98
N LEU A 67 10.22 0.03 -2.30
CA LEU A 67 8.77 0.00 -2.53
C LEU A 67 8.38 0.84 -3.74
N GLU A 68 9.02 1.99 -3.94
CA GLU A 68 8.77 2.86 -5.10
C GLU A 68 9.17 2.18 -6.42
N SER A 69 10.28 1.45 -6.42
CA SER A 69 10.75 0.69 -7.59
C SER A 69 9.89 -0.56 -7.90
N ASN A 70 9.04 -0.99 -6.97
CA ASN A 70 8.14 -2.12 -7.17
C ASN A 70 6.82 -1.67 -7.81
N ALA A 71 6.70 -1.89 -9.12
CA ALA A 71 5.51 -1.51 -9.89
C ALA A 71 4.21 -2.16 -9.38
N ALA A 72 4.27 -3.37 -8.81
CA ALA A 72 3.10 -4.04 -8.25
C ALA A 72 2.60 -3.31 -6.98
N VAL A 73 3.52 -2.84 -6.14
CA VAL A 73 3.19 -2.05 -4.94
C VAL A 73 2.55 -0.72 -5.34
N VAL A 74 3.20 0.03 -6.22
CA VAL A 74 2.70 1.34 -6.69
C VAL A 74 1.30 1.20 -7.30
N ARG A 75 1.11 0.17 -8.14
CA ARG A 75 -0.18 -0.10 -8.78
C ARG A 75 -1.25 -0.52 -7.77
N ALA A 76 -0.93 -1.43 -6.85
CA ALA A 76 -1.89 -1.90 -5.85
C ALA A 76 -2.39 -0.77 -4.96
N LEU A 77 -1.49 0.10 -4.48
CA LEU A 77 -1.87 1.29 -3.70
C LEU A 77 -2.77 2.23 -4.52
N GLY A 78 -2.47 2.44 -5.80
CA GLY A 78 -3.25 3.27 -6.72
C GLY A 78 -4.66 2.73 -6.95
N VAL A 79 -4.77 1.43 -7.26
CA VAL A 79 -6.04 0.74 -7.46
C VAL A 79 -6.92 0.78 -6.21
N CYS A 80 -6.33 0.67 -5.03
CA CYS A 80 -7.02 0.77 -3.75
C CYS A 80 -7.38 2.22 -3.37
N GLY A 81 -7.20 3.20 -4.26
CA GLY A 81 -7.62 4.60 -4.09
C GLY A 81 -6.58 5.52 -3.47
N GLY A 82 -5.37 5.03 -3.22
CA GLY A 82 -4.25 5.83 -2.71
C GLY A 82 -3.52 6.58 -3.82
N LYS A 83 -2.85 7.68 -3.46
CA LYS A 83 -1.98 8.42 -4.39
C LYS A 83 -0.52 8.27 -4.00
N VAL A 84 0.30 7.68 -4.86
CA VAL A 84 1.75 7.67 -4.66
C VAL A 84 2.35 9.00 -5.14
N VAL A 85 3.09 9.66 -4.25
CA VAL A 85 3.78 10.93 -4.49
C VAL A 85 5.23 10.62 -4.81
N VAL A 86 5.71 11.11 -5.94
CA VAL A 86 7.13 11.05 -6.32
C VAL A 86 7.80 12.32 -5.80
N SER A 87 8.86 12.18 -5.00
CA SER A 87 9.60 13.33 -4.48
C SER A 87 10.93 13.49 -5.23
N PRO A 88 11.21 14.63 -5.87
CA PRO A 88 12.58 14.97 -6.23
C PRO A 88 13.41 15.12 -4.95
N HIS A 89 14.64 14.58 -4.95
CA HIS A 89 15.51 14.51 -3.75
C HIS A 89 15.74 15.86 -3.06
N GLU A 90 15.70 16.97 -3.79
CA GLU A 90 16.04 18.31 -3.29
C GLU A 90 14.90 18.98 -2.49
N LYS A 91 13.67 18.46 -2.53
CA LYS A 91 12.50 19.09 -1.87
C LYS A 91 11.75 18.17 -0.91
N LEU A 92 12.43 17.13 -0.43
CA LEU A 92 11.81 16.06 0.36
C LEU A 92 11.11 16.58 1.63
N GLY A 93 11.76 17.48 2.37
CA GLY A 93 11.19 18.07 3.59
C GLY A 93 9.90 18.85 3.34
N ASP A 94 9.81 19.58 2.22
CA ASP A 94 8.61 20.36 1.86
C ASP A 94 7.46 19.44 1.44
N VAL A 95 7.77 18.43 0.62
CA VAL A 95 6.80 17.41 0.18
C VAL A 95 6.19 16.69 1.38
N LEU A 96 7.01 16.32 2.37
CA LEU A 96 6.56 15.69 3.61
C LEU A 96 5.65 16.59 4.46
N ARG A 97 5.80 17.91 4.38
CA ARG A 97 4.98 18.87 5.12
C ARG A 97 3.67 19.23 4.42
N SER A 98 3.63 19.24 3.09
CA SER A 98 2.50 19.78 2.32
C SER A 98 1.64 18.73 1.63
N SER A 99 2.21 17.59 1.25
CA SER A 99 1.63 16.75 0.19
C SER A 99 1.58 15.27 0.52
N VAL A 100 2.15 14.86 1.65
CA VAL A 100 2.19 13.46 2.08
C VAL A 100 1.39 13.31 3.36
N THR A 101 0.60 12.25 3.45
CA THR A 101 -0.07 11.86 4.70
C THR A 101 0.58 10.63 5.31
N HIS A 102 1.09 9.71 4.49
CA HIS A 102 1.68 8.44 4.94
C HIS A 102 3.03 8.20 4.27
N VAL A 103 4.03 7.87 5.08
CA VAL A 103 5.32 7.35 4.62
C VAL A 103 5.33 5.85 4.85
N LEU A 104 5.41 5.08 3.77
CA LEU A 104 5.56 3.63 3.84
C LEU A 104 7.02 3.24 3.61
N TYR A 105 7.53 2.37 4.46
CA TYR A 105 8.91 1.88 4.34
C TYR A 105 8.97 0.35 4.44
N ASP A 106 9.88 -0.23 3.66
CA ASP A 106 10.24 -1.62 3.83
C ASP A 106 11.07 -1.82 5.11
N GLN A 107 10.89 -2.95 5.78
CA GLN A 107 11.58 -3.23 7.04
C GLN A 107 13.11 -3.28 6.90
N SER A 108 13.63 -3.68 5.73
CA SER A 108 15.05 -3.64 5.40
C SER A 108 15.60 -2.21 5.30
N GLU A 109 14.74 -1.24 5.01
CA GLU A 109 15.08 0.16 4.76
C GLU A 109 14.75 1.09 5.95
N LYS A 110 14.58 0.54 7.17
CA LYS A 110 14.24 1.30 8.40
C LYS A 110 15.24 2.40 8.82
N LYS A 111 16.28 2.69 8.05
CA LYS A 111 17.27 3.76 8.26
C LYS A 111 17.61 4.52 6.97
N CYS A 112 16.78 4.44 5.95
CA CYS A 112 16.99 5.15 4.68
C CYS A 112 16.83 6.67 4.86
N ALA A 113 17.33 7.44 3.88
CA ALA A 113 17.29 8.90 3.91
C ALA A 113 15.87 9.45 4.03
N LEU A 114 14.90 8.82 3.34
CA LEU A 114 13.49 9.16 3.43
C LEU A 114 12.97 9.08 4.87
N LEU A 115 13.21 7.96 5.54
CA LEU A 115 12.67 7.73 6.87
C LEU A 115 13.34 8.62 7.93
N ILE A 116 14.62 8.96 7.73
CA ILE A 116 15.34 9.92 8.56
C ILE A 116 14.67 11.31 8.47
N GLU A 117 14.40 11.79 7.25
CA GLU A 117 13.74 13.07 7.02
C GLU A 117 12.31 13.07 7.57
N ALA A 118 11.54 12.03 7.26
CA ALA A 118 10.16 11.88 7.70
C ALA A 118 10.03 11.84 9.23
N ALA A 119 10.95 11.18 9.94
CA ALA A 119 10.97 11.16 11.40
C ALA A 119 11.19 12.56 12.01
N SER A 120 12.06 13.37 11.38
CA SER A 120 12.28 14.76 11.78
C SER A 120 11.02 15.61 11.56
N VAL A 121 10.42 15.52 10.37
CA VAL A 121 9.20 16.28 10.01
C VAL A 121 8.00 15.89 10.88
N LYS A 122 7.85 14.62 11.24
CA LYS A 122 6.73 14.12 12.07
C LYS A 122 6.54 14.91 13.38
N LYS A 123 7.63 15.41 13.98
CA LYS A 123 7.56 16.23 15.21
C LYS A 123 6.82 17.54 14.99
N THR A 124 6.90 18.08 13.78
CA THR A 124 6.28 19.35 13.38
C THR A 124 4.95 19.16 12.64
N VAL A 125 4.69 17.96 12.13
CA VAL A 125 3.49 17.62 11.36
C VAL A 125 2.82 16.41 12.02
N PRO A 126 1.91 16.61 13.00
CA PRO A 126 1.29 15.52 13.75
C PRO A 126 0.50 14.55 12.87
N GLY A 127 -0.05 15.05 11.76
CA GLY A 127 -0.83 14.26 10.80
C GLY A 127 0.01 13.36 9.89
N LEU A 128 1.35 13.47 9.92
CA LEU A 128 2.21 12.60 9.13
C LEU A 128 2.34 11.22 9.78
N VAL A 129 1.86 10.19 9.09
CA VAL A 129 1.98 8.80 9.51
C VAL A 129 3.26 8.19 8.95
N LEU A 130 3.96 7.41 9.76
CA LEU A 130 5.04 6.53 9.29
C LEU A 130 4.64 5.11 9.63
N ALA A 131 4.62 4.24 8.63
CA ALA A 131 4.24 2.84 8.80
C ALA A 131 5.13 1.91 7.97
N GLN A 132 5.36 0.72 8.50
CA GLN A 132 5.93 -0.39 7.74
C GLN A 132 4.95 -0.84 6.65
N PHE A 133 5.49 -1.35 5.54
CA PHE A 133 4.68 -1.74 4.39
C PHE A 133 3.63 -2.83 4.69
N ASN A 134 3.92 -3.74 5.64
CA ASN A 134 2.99 -4.79 6.06
C ASN A 134 1.63 -4.25 6.53
N TRP A 135 1.57 -3.00 7.01
CA TRP A 135 0.29 -2.35 7.31
C TRP A 135 -0.61 -2.22 6.09
N ALA A 136 -0.06 -1.79 4.95
CA ALA A 136 -0.82 -1.65 3.71
C ALA A 136 -1.23 -3.03 3.17
N GLU A 137 -0.36 -4.04 3.33
CA GLU A 137 -0.68 -5.43 2.99
C GLU A 137 -1.87 -5.95 3.79
N ASP A 138 -1.84 -5.77 5.11
CA ASP A 138 -2.93 -6.19 6.00
C ASP A 138 -4.24 -5.45 5.69
N CYS A 139 -4.17 -4.15 5.41
CA CYS A 139 -5.35 -3.38 4.98
C CYS A 139 -5.93 -3.93 3.67
N MET A 140 -5.09 -4.30 2.71
CA MET A 140 -5.55 -4.87 1.43
C MET A 140 -6.12 -6.28 1.60
N MET A 141 -5.52 -7.11 2.46
CA MET A 141 -6.00 -8.46 2.76
C MET A 141 -7.36 -8.42 3.48
N LEU A 142 -7.51 -7.53 4.46
CA LEU A 142 -8.73 -7.40 5.26
C LEU A 142 -9.79 -6.49 4.63
N LYS A 143 -9.42 -5.75 3.57
CA LYS A 143 -10.28 -4.76 2.88
C LYS A 143 -10.77 -3.63 3.80
N GLU A 144 -10.06 -3.42 4.90
CA GLU A 144 -10.37 -2.46 5.94
C GLU A 144 -9.15 -1.56 6.19
N LEU A 145 -9.39 -0.27 6.44
CA LEU A 145 -8.34 0.66 6.81
C LEU A 145 -8.01 0.51 8.29
N ILE A 146 -7.02 -0.33 8.60
CA ILE A 146 -6.58 -0.61 9.96
C ILE A 146 -5.81 0.61 10.49
N PRO A 147 -5.91 0.96 11.78
CA PRO A 147 -5.08 2.00 12.36
C PRO A 147 -3.56 1.66 12.31
N PRO A 148 -2.70 2.58 11.85
CA PRO A 148 -1.26 2.35 11.69
C PRO A 148 -0.48 2.53 13.01
N TYR A 149 -0.81 1.76 14.05
CA TYR A 149 -0.13 1.76 15.35
C TYR A 149 0.53 0.42 15.67
N GLY A 150 1.22 0.34 16.81
CA GLY A 150 1.77 -0.91 17.32
C GLY A 150 2.84 -1.49 16.40
N PRO A 151 2.66 -2.71 15.85
CA PRO A 151 3.67 -3.38 15.04
C PRO A 151 3.98 -2.65 13.73
N TYR A 152 3.05 -1.82 13.25
CA TYR A 152 3.20 -1.09 11.99
C TYR A 152 4.01 0.20 12.15
N ALA A 153 4.00 0.80 13.34
CA ALA A 153 4.62 2.08 13.58
C ALA A 153 6.11 1.92 13.99
N PRO A 154 6.98 2.86 13.61
CA PRO A 154 8.33 2.92 14.15
C PRO A 154 8.32 2.98 15.67
N SER A 155 9.14 2.15 16.33
CA SER A 155 9.29 2.22 17.79
C SER A 155 9.93 3.55 18.22
N ALA A 156 9.68 3.98 19.45
CA ALA A 156 10.29 5.19 20.01
C ALA A 156 11.82 5.19 19.88
N LYS A 157 12.46 4.04 20.17
CA LYS A 157 13.90 3.85 20.01
C LYS A 157 14.38 4.05 18.57
N LEU A 158 13.59 3.61 17.58
CA LEU A 158 13.90 3.81 16.17
C LEU A 158 13.77 5.30 15.80
N LEU A 159 12.69 5.96 16.21
CA LEU A 159 12.49 7.39 15.97
C LEU A 159 13.63 8.24 16.53
N ASP A 160 14.06 7.97 17.77
CA ASP A 160 15.21 8.65 18.40
C ASP A 160 16.51 8.44 17.60
N THR A 161 16.70 7.23 17.07
CA THR A 161 17.88 6.89 16.26
C THR A 161 17.88 7.65 14.94
N LEU A 162 16.72 7.74 14.29
CA LEU A 162 16.53 8.46 13.03
C LEU A 162 16.75 9.96 13.22
N GLU A 163 16.23 10.53 14.31
CA GLU A 163 16.45 11.93 14.64
C GLU A 163 17.94 12.24 14.88
N LYS A 164 18.65 11.40 15.65
CA LYS A 164 20.09 11.57 15.87
C LYS A 164 20.86 11.55 14.55
N LYS A 165 20.44 10.72 13.60
CA LYS A 165 21.02 10.70 12.25
C LYS A 165 20.70 11.96 11.46
N HIS A 166 19.47 12.46 11.56
CA HIS A 166 19.09 13.71 10.91
C HIS A 166 19.94 14.87 11.41
N ARG A 167 20.05 15.07 12.74
CA ARG A 167 20.84 16.17 13.34
C ARG A 167 22.29 16.15 12.87
N LYS A 168 22.93 14.98 12.89
CA LYS A 168 24.31 14.81 12.38
C LYS A 168 24.47 15.17 10.91
N ARG A 169 23.43 14.98 10.10
CA ARG A 169 23.45 15.34 8.66
C ARG A 169 23.26 16.84 8.45
N SER A 170 22.54 17.52 9.35
CA SER A 170 22.32 18.97 9.29
C SER A 170 23.50 19.80 9.82
N GLU A 171 24.42 19.19 10.57
CA GLU A 171 25.63 19.81 11.13
C GLU A 171 26.87 19.69 10.20
N LEU A 172 26.72 18.99 9.06
CA LEU A 172 27.73 18.83 8.00
C LEU A 172 27.45 19.79 6.85
#